data_AF-A0A3N5BLP8-F1
#
_entry.id   AF-A0A3N5BLP8-F1
#
_cell.length_a   1.000
_cell.length_b   1.000
_cell.length_c   1.000
_cell.angle_alpha   90.00
_cell.angle_beta   90.00
_cell.angle_gamma   90.00
#
_symmetry.space_group_name_H-M   'P 1'
#
loop_
_entity.id
_entity.type
_entity.pdbx_description
1 polymer ?
#
loop_
_entity_poly.entity_id
_entity_poly.type
_entity_poly.pdbx_seq_one_letter_code
_entity_poly.pdbx_strand_id
1 'polypeptide(L)'
;MSLERTDYILLGIVAALLAVDHFISGLPFLSWVFVGVVIYSLNYKKYKDTTLVEVRSWQAISTGLFIVMILIFSALGTVDDPSISLVNGLVWFAILLSIFEVIYQTIQIKKGTDDR
;
A
#
# COMPACT_ATOMS: atom_id res chain seq x y z
N MET A 1 -12.86 5.03 -13.61
CA MET A 1 -12.07 3.80 -13.42
C MET A 1 -12.93 2.81 -12.65
N SER A 2 -13.25 1.65 -13.22
CA SER A 2 -13.93 0.57 -12.53
C SER A 2 -12.87 -0.40 -12.00
N LEU A 3 -12.77 -0.58 -10.69
CA LEU A 3 -11.92 -1.62 -10.11
C LEU A 3 -12.47 -2.99 -10.53
N GLU A 4 -11.59 -3.90 -10.94
CA GLU A 4 -11.98 -5.26 -11.30
C GLU A 4 -12.15 -6.09 -10.03
N ARG A 5 -12.85 -7.22 -10.14
CA ARG A 5 -13.05 -8.16 -9.02
C ARG A 5 -11.71 -8.57 -8.39
N THR A 6 -10.71 -8.84 -9.22
CA THR A 6 -9.36 -9.25 -8.79
C THR A 6 -8.72 -8.21 -7.88
N ASP A 7 -9.00 -6.93 -8.12
CA ASP A 7 -8.37 -5.88 -7.36
C ASP A 7 -8.97 -5.72 -5.97
N TYR A 8 -10.29 -5.88 -5.84
CA TYR A 8 -10.94 -5.94 -4.54
C TYR A 8 -10.45 -7.14 -3.71
N ILE A 9 -10.19 -8.27 -4.37
CA ILE A 9 -9.61 -9.45 -3.72
C ILE A 9 -8.21 -9.13 -3.19
N LEU A 10 -7.37 -8.47 -3.99
CA LEU A 10 -6.03 -8.04 -3.55
C LEU A 10 -6.12 -7.08 -2.37
N LEU A 11 -6.94 -6.03 -2.45
CA LEU A 11 -7.14 -5.08 -1.34
C LEU A 11 -7.63 -5.77 -0.07
N GLY A 12 -8.54 -6.74 -0.19
CA GLY A 12 -9.03 -7.54 0.93
C GLY A 12 -7.93 -8.39 1.58
N ILE A 13 -7.07 -9.03 0.78
CA ILE A 13 -5.91 -9.79 1.29
C ILE A 13 -4.95 -8.88 2.04
N VAL A 14 -4.66 -7.69 1.52
CA VAL A 14 -3.82 -6.69 2.20
C VAL A 14 -4.41 -6.27 3.53
N ALA A 15 -5.71 -5.94 3.55
CA ALA A 15 -6.41 -5.55 4.78
C ALA A 15 -6.42 -6.67 5.82
N ALA A 16 -6.62 -7.92 5.40
CA ALA A 16 -6.61 -9.08 6.29
C ALA A 16 -5.22 -9.33 6.89
N LEU A 17 -4.17 -9.24 6.06
CA LEU A 17 -2.79 -9.32 6.55
C LEU A 17 -2.54 -8.22 7.59
N LEU A 18 -3.00 -6.98 7.32
CA LEU A 18 -2.79 -5.80 8.16
C LEU A 18 -3.40 -6.04 9.54
N ALA A 19 -4.61 -6.61 9.57
CA ALA A 19 -5.26 -7.02 10.80
C ALA A 19 -4.49 -8.13 11.51
N VAL A 20 -4.05 -9.17 10.80
CA VAL A 20 -3.28 -10.28 11.39
C VAL A 20 -2.02 -9.77 12.09
N ASP A 21 -1.27 -8.87 11.46
CA ASP A 21 -0.05 -8.32 12.06
C ASP A 21 -0.33 -7.45 13.29
N HIS A 22 -1.41 -6.68 13.25
CA HIS A 22 -1.80 -5.86 14.39
C HIS A 22 -2.23 -6.71 15.59
N PHE A 23 -2.97 -7.80 15.37
CA PHE A 23 -3.56 -8.61 16.44
C PHE A 23 -2.72 -9.83 16.87
N ILE A 24 -1.72 -10.24 16.09
CA ILE A 24 -0.89 -11.43 16.38
C ILE A 24 0.57 -11.01 16.60
N SER A 25 1.05 -11.17 17.83
CA SER A 25 2.44 -10.90 18.18
C SER A 25 3.42 -11.97 17.67
N GLY A 26 4.65 -11.57 17.37
CA GLY A 26 5.73 -12.49 16.95
C GLY A 26 5.84 -12.73 15.44
N LEU A 27 5.00 -12.09 14.61
CA LEU A 27 5.19 -12.06 13.17
C LEU A 27 6.19 -10.95 12.80
N PRO A 28 7.33 -11.27 12.15
CA PRO A 28 8.32 -10.26 11.82
C PRO A 28 7.77 -9.34 10.73
N PHE A 29 7.99 -8.03 10.90
CA PHE A 29 7.80 -6.96 9.90
C PHE A 29 8.31 -7.31 8.48
N LEU A 30 9.18 -8.32 8.34
CA LEU A 30 9.61 -8.90 7.08
C LEU A 30 8.46 -9.44 6.20
N SER A 31 7.42 -10.04 6.79
CA SER A 31 6.24 -10.49 6.02
C SER A 31 5.50 -9.32 5.36
N TRP A 32 5.57 -8.11 5.93
CA TRP A 32 5.03 -6.88 5.33
C TRP A 32 5.80 -6.39 4.13
N VAL A 33 7.12 -6.39 4.24
CA VAL A 33 7.99 -6.07 3.12
C VAL A 33 7.76 -7.07 1.98
N PHE A 34 7.62 -8.36 2.30
CA PHE A 34 7.26 -9.38 1.31
C PHE A 34 5.88 -9.17 0.68
N VAL A 35 4.88 -8.79 1.47
CA VAL A 35 3.53 -8.49 0.96
C VAL A 35 3.55 -7.24 0.07
N GLY A 36 4.23 -6.17 0.50
CA GLY A 36 4.44 -4.97 -0.31
C GLY A 36 5.15 -5.27 -1.63
N VAL A 37 6.21 -6.09 -1.59
CA VAL A 37 6.95 -6.55 -2.78
C VAL A 37 6.10 -7.47 -3.66
N VAL A 38 5.28 -8.35 -3.08
CA VAL A 38 4.38 -9.24 -3.81
C VAL A 38 3.26 -8.46 -4.48
N ILE A 39 2.65 -7.48 -3.80
CA ILE A 39 1.66 -6.57 -4.40
C ILE A 39 2.31 -5.78 -5.53
N TYR A 40 3.49 -5.19 -5.28
CA TYR A 40 4.24 -4.45 -6.29
C TYR A 40 4.58 -5.33 -7.50
N SER A 41 4.97 -6.59 -7.29
CA SER A 41 5.34 -7.55 -8.34
C SER A 41 4.14 -8.11 -9.11
N LEU A 42 3.04 -8.40 -8.41
CA LEU A 42 1.77 -8.81 -9.03
C LEU A 42 1.19 -7.67 -9.87
N ASN A 43 1.32 -6.44 -9.37
CA ASN A 43 0.95 -5.25 -10.11
C ASN A 43 1.92 -4.97 -11.28
N TYR A 44 3.22 -5.22 -11.17
CA TYR A 44 4.17 -5.05 -12.28
C TYR A 44 3.80 -5.92 -13.51
N LYS A 45 3.24 -7.13 -13.29
CA LYS A 45 2.68 -7.96 -14.37
C LYS A 45 1.40 -7.37 -14.98
N LYS A 46 0.57 -6.68 -14.20
CA LYS A 46 -0.65 -6.00 -14.66
C LYS A 46 -0.32 -4.67 -15.37
N TYR A 47 0.69 -3.95 -14.89
CA TYR A 47 1.14 -2.65 -15.39
C TYR A 47 1.87 -2.68 -16.73
N LYS A 48 2.23 -3.87 -17.23
CA LYS A 48 2.88 -3.98 -18.54
C LYS A 48 1.99 -3.43 -19.67
N ASP A 49 0.66 -3.46 -19.50
CA ASP A 49 -0.31 -2.96 -20.48
C ASP A 49 -1.27 -1.89 -19.90
N THR A 50 -0.91 -1.25 -18.77
CA THR A 50 -1.75 -0.26 -18.06
C THR A 50 -1.15 1.15 -18.20
N THR A 51 -2.00 2.19 -18.33
CA THR A 51 -1.56 3.59 -18.43
C THR A 51 -0.96 4.12 -17.11
N LEU A 52 -0.03 5.09 -17.15
CA LEU A 52 0.51 5.70 -15.92
C LEU A 52 -0.60 6.33 -15.05
N VAL A 53 -1.67 6.82 -15.67
CA VAL A 53 -2.84 7.39 -14.99
C VAL A 53 -3.55 6.36 -14.11
N GLU A 54 -3.72 5.14 -14.61
CA GLU A 54 -4.33 4.03 -13.87
C GLU A 54 -3.41 3.51 -12.78
N VAL A 55 -2.11 3.37 -13.05
CA VAL A 55 -1.10 3.01 -12.03
C VAL A 55 -1.12 3.99 -10.86
N ARG A 56 -1.14 5.30 -11.15
CA ARG A 56 -1.25 6.33 -10.11
C ARG A 56 -2.53 6.22 -9.30
N SER A 57 -3.65 5.93 -9.96
CA SER A 57 -4.94 5.76 -9.28
C SER A 57 -4.91 4.56 -8.33
N TRP A 58 -4.31 3.44 -8.76
CA TRP A 58 -4.06 2.27 -7.91
C TRP A 58 -3.20 2.60 -6.70
N GLN A 59 -2.08 3.28 -6.93
CA GLN A 59 -1.16 3.65 -5.88
C GLN A 59 -1.89 4.53 -4.86
N ALA A 60 -2.60 5.57 -5.29
CA ALA A 60 -3.35 6.46 -4.41
C ALA A 60 -4.42 5.75 -3.56
N ILE A 61 -5.17 4.81 -4.14
CA ILE A 61 -6.17 4.02 -3.41
C ILE A 61 -5.49 3.14 -2.36
N SER A 62 -4.40 2.46 -2.73
CA SER A 62 -3.66 1.60 -1.81
C SER A 62 -2.99 2.37 -0.67
N THR A 63 -2.42 3.56 -0.96
CA THR A 63 -1.87 4.48 0.04
C THR A 63 -2.96 4.93 1.00
N GLY A 64 -4.13 5.31 0.49
CA GLY A 64 -5.26 5.74 1.31
C GLY A 64 -5.75 4.64 2.24
N LEU A 65 -5.91 3.42 1.73
CA LEU A 65 -6.29 2.26 2.53
C LEU A 65 -5.26 1.99 3.64
N PHE A 66 -3.97 2.02 3.32
CA PHE A 66 -2.89 1.81 4.28
C PHE A 66 -2.93 2.84 5.42
N ILE A 67 -3.07 4.13 5.09
CA ILE A 67 -3.18 5.21 6.09
C ILE A 67 -4.41 5.00 6.97
N VAL A 68 -5.58 4.72 6.39
CA VAL A 68 -6.82 4.50 7.14
C VAL A 68 -6.66 3.33 8.11
N MET A 69 -6.06 2.23 7.67
CA MET A 69 -5.83 1.06 8.52
C MET A 69 -4.87 1.37 9.67
N ILE A 70 -3.78 2.09 9.41
CA ILE A 70 -2.85 2.53 10.48
C ILE A 70 -3.58 3.39 11.52
N LEU A 71 -4.43 4.33 11.08
CA LEU A 71 -5.19 5.19 11.98
C LEU A 71 -6.18 4.39 12.82
N ILE A 72 -6.92 3.46 12.20
CA ILE A 72 -7.86 2.58 12.90
C ILE A 72 -7.11 1.74 13.94
N PHE A 73 -6.00 1.12 13.57
CA PHE A 73 -5.20 0.27 14.45
C PHE A 73 -4.54 1.05 15.59
N SER A 74 -4.01 2.24 15.29
CA SER A 74 -3.45 3.13 16.31
C SER A 74 -4.53 3.60 17.29
N ALA A 75 -5.77 3.78 16.83
CA ALA A 75 -6.90 4.18 17.68
C ALA A 75 -7.50 3.02 18.49
N LEU A 76 -7.53 1.80 17.92
CA LEU A 76 -8.05 0.61 18.60
C LEU A 76 -7.14 0.16 19.75
N GLY A 77 -5.82 0.36 19.61
CA GLY A 77 -4.83 0.03 20.62
C GLY A 77 -4.72 -1.48 20.88
N THR A 78 -3.57 -2.08 20.59
CA THR A 78 -3.29 -3.49 20.91
C THR A 78 -1.79 -3.70 21.11
N VAL A 79 -1.44 -4.70 21.94
CA VAL A 79 -0.10 -5.13 22.36
C VAL A 79 0.83 -4.01 22.85
N ASP A 80 1.80 -4.31 23.72
CA ASP A 80 2.65 -3.24 24.27
C ASP A 80 3.56 -2.57 23.21
N ASP A 81 3.75 -3.20 22.04
CA ASP A 81 4.60 -2.69 20.95
C ASP A 81 4.12 -3.17 19.54
N PRO A 82 3.03 -2.60 18.99
CA PRO A 82 2.49 -3.02 17.69
C PRO A 82 3.37 -2.54 16.54
N SER A 83 3.72 -3.48 15.64
CA SER A 83 4.48 -3.20 14.40
C SER A 83 3.84 -2.10 13.54
N ILE A 84 2.51 -2.06 13.47
CA ILE A 84 1.74 -1.03 12.75
C ILE A 84 1.26 0.03 13.75
N SER A 85 2.05 1.09 13.88
CA SER A 85 1.80 2.18 14.82
C SER A 85 2.36 3.50 14.29
N LEU A 86 1.71 4.62 14.64
CA LEU A 86 2.22 5.96 14.34
C LEU A 86 3.52 6.31 15.07
N VAL A 87 3.93 5.56 16.09
CA VAL A 87 5.24 5.75 16.72
C VAL A 87 6.37 4.99 16.00
N ASN A 88 6.05 4.10 15.07
CA ASN A 88 7.04 3.32 14.34
C ASN A 88 7.62 4.13 13.17
N GLY A 89 8.93 4.38 13.19
CA GLY A 89 9.63 5.11 12.12
C GLY A 89 9.55 4.43 10.75
N LEU A 90 9.44 3.10 10.69
CA LEU A 90 9.26 2.36 9.43
C LEU A 90 7.89 2.58 8.81
N VAL A 91 6.85 2.77 9.63
CA VAL A 91 5.51 3.13 9.14
C VAL A 91 5.54 4.50 8.48
N TRP A 92 6.21 5.47 9.11
CA TRP A 92 6.42 6.79 8.49
C TRP A 92 7.21 6.72 7.19
N PHE A 93 8.28 5.91 7.14
CA PHE A 93 9.03 5.70 5.92
C PHE A 93 8.15 5.13 4.79
N ALA A 94 7.32 4.12 5.09
CA ALA A 94 6.41 3.52 4.12
C ALA A 94 5.35 4.52 3.61
N ILE A 95 4.77 5.34 4.50
CA ILE A 95 3.84 6.42 4.13
C ILE A 95 4.52 7.41 3.19
N LEU A 96 5.70 7.91 3.57
CA LEU A 96 6.43 8.91 2.80
C LEU A 96 6.84 8.38 1.42
N LEU A 97 7.30 7.12 1.34
CA LEU A 97 7.66 6.47 0.08
C LEU A 97 6.43 6.32 -0.83
N SER A 98 5.29 5.90 -0.27
CA SER A 98 4.06 5.72 -1.03
C SER A 98 3.53 7.05 -1.57
N ILE A 99 3.55 8.12 -0.76
CA ILE A 99 3.21 9.48 -1.19
C ILE A 99 4.17 9.98 -2.28
N PHE A 100 5.47 9.75 -2.10
CA PHE A 100 6.49 10.11 -3.08
C PHE A 100 6.22 9.46 -4.44
N GLU A 101 5.87 8.18 -4.49
CA GLU A 101 5.54 7.48 -5.74
C GLU A 101 4.32 8.08 -6.44
N VAL A 102 3.26 8.40 -5.70
CA VAL A 102 2.06 9.05 -6.27
C VAL A 102 2.41 10.42 -6.86
N ILE A 103 3.21 11.23 -6.17
CA ILE A 103 3.67 12.53 -6.65
C ILE A 103 4.55 12.36 -7.89
N TYR A 104 5.51 11.43 -7.84
CA TYR A 104 6.43 11.16 -8.93
C TYR A 104 5.69 10.75 -10.21
N GLN A 105 4.73 9.82 -10.11
CA GLN A 105 3.88 9.42 -11.23
C GLN A 105 3.02 10.58 -11.73
N THR A 106 2.51 11.43 -10.85
CA THR A 106 1.77 12.64 -11.23
C THR A 106 2.63 13.60 -12.05
N ILE A 107 3.90 13.78 -11.68
CA ILE A 107 4.83 14.63 -12.43
C ILE A 107 5.13 14.03 -13.80
N GLN A 108 5.33 12.71 -13.89
CA GLN A 108 5.55 12.04 -15.19
C GLN A 108 4.36 12.21 -16.14
N ILE A 109 3.13 11.98 -15.66
CA ILE A 109 1.92 12.18 -16.46
C ILE A 109 1.83 13.64 -16.97
N LYS A 110 2.12 14.63 -16.11
CA LYS A 110 2.12 16.06 -16.50
C LYS A 110 3.19 16.40 -17.53
N LYS A 111 4.33 15.71 -17.52
CA LYS A 111 5.42 15.90 -18.49
C LYS A 111 5.14 15.23 -19.84
N GLY A 112 4.02 14.52 -19.97
CA GLY A 112 3.69 13.80 -21.20
C GLY A 112 4.58 12.59 -21.45
N THR A 113 5.36 12.13 -20.47
CA THR A 113 6.16 10.90 -20.59
C THR A 113 5.32 9.62 -20.45
N ASP A 114 3.99 9.73 -20.59
CA ASP A 114 3.09 8.60 -20.78
C ASP A 114 3.16 8.19 -22.26
N ASP A 115 4.34 7.77 -22.69
CA ASP A 115 4.67 7.43 -24.08
C ASP A 115 4.23 5.99 -24.41
N ARG A 116 2.96 5.67 -24.15
CA ARG A 116 2.32 4.41 -24.57
C ARG A 116 0.96 4.65 -25.18
#